data_AF-A0A353R6A0-F1
#
_entry.id   AF-A0A353R6A0-F1
#
_cell.length_a   1.000
_cell.length_b   1.000
_cell.length_c   1.000
_cell.angle_alpha   90.00
_cell.angle_beta   90.00
_cell.angle_gamma   90.00
#
_symmetry.space_group_name_H-M   'P 1'
#
loop_
_entity.id
_entity.type
_entity.pdbx_description
1 polymer ?
#
loop_
_entity_poly.entity_id
_entity_poly.type
_entity_poly.pdbx_seq_one_letter_code
_entity_poly.pdbx_strand_id
1 'polypeptide(L)'
;NEVCVEIRDDQTVMEKVELLNHVFFNRLCFKTIDPMFSIPENTFIHKALEKREGSPIVVGIIYLLLAYHAGVQVRGRVFKGGFLPAVTDSSGNVLF
;
A
#
# COMPACT_ATOMS: atom_id res chain seq x y z
N ASN A 1 -9.58 14.87 2.84
CA ASN A 1 -8.55 14.79 3.90
C ASN A 1 -8.95 13.81 5.00
N GLU A 2 -9.24 12.53 4.69
CA GLU A 2 -9.59 11.57 5.75
C GLU A 2 -8.40 10.75 6.26
N VAL A 3 -7.31 10.62 5.49
CA VAL A 3 -6.20 9.72 5.86
C VAL A 3 -5.15 10.39 6.76
N CYS A 4 -5.02 11.72 6.71
CA CYS A 4 -3.99 12.44 7.48
C CYS A 4 -4.38 12.76 8.94
N VAL A 5 -5.61 12.45 9.37
CA VAL A 5 -6.12 12.96 10.66
C VAL A 5 -5.82 12.02 11.84
N GLU A 6 -5.49 10.75 11.58
CA GLU A 6 -5.42 9.73 12.63
C GLU A 6 -4.00 9.24 12.99
N ILE A 7 -2.98 9.60 12.21
CA ILE A 7 -1.58 9.26 12.53
C ILE A 7 -1.03 10.25 13.54
N ARG A 8 -0.58 9.73 14.68
CA ARG A 8 0.01 10.49 15.78
C ARG A 8 1.49 10.13 15.95
N ASP A 9 2.27 11.07 16.49
CA ASP A 9 3.71 10.91 16.65
C ASP A 9 4.09 9.88 17.74
N ASP A 10 3.20 9.62 18.70
CA ASP A 10 3.39 8.67 19.80
C ASP A 10 3.18 7.20 19.40
N GLN A 11 2.67 6.93 18.19
CA GLN A 11 2.44 5.58 17.70
C GLN A 11 3.73 4.91 17.22
N THR A 12 3.84 3.62 17.51
CA THR A 12 4.84 2.74 16.91
C THR A 12 4.65 2.63 15.39
N VAL A 13 5.72 2.24 14.68
CA VAL A 13 5.64 2.02 13.22
C VAL A 13 4.58 0.97 12.87
N MET A 14 4.41 -0.06 13.72
CA MET A 14 3.41 -1.11 13.49
C MET A 14 1.98 -0.59 13.64
N GLU A 15 1.69 0.17 14.68
CA GLU A 15 0.35 0.79 14.86
C GLU A 15 0.00 1.72 13.70
N LYS A 16 0.98 2.47 13.19
CA LYS A 16 0.79 3.33 12.00
C LYS A 16 0.47 2.50 10.75
N VAL A 17 1.13 1.36 10.58
CA VAL A 17 0.91 0.45 9.43
C VAL A 17 -0.43 -0.28 9.55
N GLU A 18 -0.83 -0.69 10.75
CA GLU A 18 -2.16 -1.26 11.00
C GLU A 18 -3.27 -0.27 10.70
N LEU A 19 -3.13 0.97 11.15
CA LEU A 19 -4.06 2.06 10.82
C LEU A 19 -4.10 2.33 9.32
N LEU A 20 -2.93 2.38 8.66
CA LEU A 20 -2.83 2.56 7.22
C LEU A 20 -3.51 1.42 6.46
N ASN A 21 -3.33 0.17 6.89
CA ASN A 21 -4.02 -1.00 6.34
C ASN A 21 -5.53 -0.91 6.55
N HIS A 22 -5.96 -0.52 7.76
CA HIS A 22 -7.37 -0.34 8.05
C HIS A 22 -8.01 0.68 7.12
N VAL A 23 -7.38 1.86 6.98
CA VAL A 23 -7.85 2.91 6.08
C VAL A 23 -7.84 2.45 4.63
N PHE A 24 -6.74 1.86 4.15
CA PHE A 24 -6.59 1.51 2.73
C PHE A 24 -7.53 0.39 2.30
N PHE A 25 -7.59 -0.71 3.05
CA PHE A 25 -8.36 -1.89 2.67
C PHE A 25 -9.82 -1.83 3.15
N ASN A 26 -10.12 -1.24 4.31
CA ASN A 26 -11.47 -1.29 4.89
C ASN A 26 -12.28 -0.01 4.66
N ARG A 27 -11.65 1.17 4.76
CA ARG A 27 -12.38 2.45 4.56
C ARG A 27 -12.39 2.89 3.11
N LEU A 28 -11.24 2.83 2.44
CA LEU A 28 -11.11 3.18 1.02
C LEU A 28 -11.50 2.01 0.11
N CYS A 29 -11.60 0.78 0.65
CA CYS A 29 -12.02 -0.42 -0.06
C CYS A 29 -11.13 -0.79 -1.25
N PHE A 30 -9.82 -0.50 -1.18
CA PHE A 30 -8.89 -0.97 -2.20
C PHE A 30 -8.73 -2.49 -2.13
N LYS A 31 -8.68 -3.16 -3.28
CA LYS A 31 -8.48 -4.62 -3.37
C LYS A 31 -7.64 -5.02 -4.58
N THR A 32 -7.01 -6.19 -4.49
CA THR A 32 -6.20 -6.76 -5.57
C THR A 32 -7.00 -7.75 -6.41
N ILE A 33 -6.66 -7.88 -7.70
CA ILE A 33 -7.18 -8.92 -8.61
C ILE A 33 -6.04 -9.79 -9.12
N ASP A 34 -6.27 -11.10 -9.17
CA ASP A 34 -5.43 -12.10 -9.83
C ASP A 34 -6.20 -12.76 -11.00
N PRO A 35 -5.59 -13.06 -12.17
CA PRO A 35 -4.15 -12.99 -12.49
C PRO A 35 -3.63 -11.60 -12.80
N MET A 36 -2.46 -11.28 -12.24
CA MET A 36 -1.76 -9.99 -12.32
C MET A 36 -1.58 -9.44 -13.76
N PHE A 37 -1.49 -10.31 -14.76
CA PHE A 37 -1.24 -9.96 -16.17
C PHE A 37 -2.30 -10.47 -17.14
N SER A 38 -3.46 -10.90 -16.64
CA SER A 38 -4.55 -11.39 -17.51
C SER A 38 -5.13 -10.28 -18.38
N ILE A 39 -5.28 -9.08 -17.81
CA ILE A 39 -5.90 -7.91 -18.44
C ILE A 39 -4.99 -6.70 -18.20
N PRO A 40 -4.37 -6.11 -19.24
CA PRO A 40 -3.46 -4.97 -19.08
C PRO A 40 -4.08 -3.78 -18.35
N GLU A 41 -5.37 -3.53 -18.55
CA GLU A 41 -6.10 -2.43 -17.91
C GLU A 41 -6.08 -2.48 -16.38
N ASN A 42 -6.00 -3.69 -15.79
CA ASN A 42 -5.93 -3.86 -14.34
C ASN A 42 -4.60 -3.36 -13.74
N THR A 43 -3.61 -3.03 -14.58
CA THR A 43 -2.32 -2.47 -14.16
C THR A 43 -2.27 -0.93 -14.26
N PHE A 44 -3.29 -0.31 -14.85
CA PHE A 44 -3.30 1.15 -15.03
C PHE A 44 -3.72 1.87 -13.75
N ILE A 45 -2.87 2.79 -13.29
CA ILE A 45 -3.09 3.51 -12.02
C ILE A 45 -4.42 4.28 -12.00
N HIS A 46 -4.80 4.94 -13.09
CA HIS A 46 -6.05 5.69 -13.17
C HIS A 46 -7.28 4.77 -13.07
N LYS A 47 -7.22 3.56 -13.66
CA LYS A 47 -8.29 2.56 -13.54
C LYS A 47 -8.34 1.96 -12.14
N ALA A 48 -7.20 1.71 -11.53
CA ALA A 48 -7.14 1.22 -10.17
C ALA A 48 -7.69 2.23 -9.15
N LEU A 49 -7.44 3.53 -9.36
CA LEU A 49 -8.04 4.59 -8.54
C LEU A 49 -9.56 4.73 -8.76
N GLU A 50 -10.01 4.67 -10.02
CA GLU A 50 -11.42 4.74 -10.39
C GLU A 50 -12.22 3.57 -9.79
N LYS A 51 -11.72 2.34 -9.93
CA LYS A 51 -12.39 1.11 -9.49
C LYS A 51 -12.10 0.74 -8.04
N ARG A 52 -11.09 1.36 -7.41
CA ARG A 52 -10.51 0.93 -6.13
C ARG A 52 -10.07 -0.54 -6.17
N GLU A 53 -9.60 -0.98 -7.33
CA GLU A 53 -9.24 -2.39 -7.56
C GLU A 53 -8.23 -2.49 -8.71
N GLY A 54 -7.21 -3.34 -8.57
CA GLY A 54 -6.23 -3.54 -9.64
C GLY A 54 -5.25 -4.68 -9.36
N SER A 55 -4.23 -4.81 -10.19
CA SER A 55 -3.17 -5.80 -9.99
C SER A 55 -2.41 -5.57 -8.67
N PRO A 56 -1.81 -6.61 -8.05
CA PRO A 56 -1.04 -6.45 -6.82
C PRO A 56 0.04 -5.35 -6.90
N ILE A 57 0.67 -5.20 -8.06
CA ILE A 57 1.67 -4.15 -8.30
C ILE A 57 1.04 -2.75 -8.18
N VAL A 58 -0.01 -2.47 -8.96
CA VAL A 58 -0.57 -1.11 -9.01
C VAL A 58 -1.21 -0.73 -7.68
N VAL A 59 -1.90 -1.67 -7.03
CA VAL A 59 -2.49 -1.46 -5.70
C VAL A 59 -1.40 -1.22 -4.66
N GLY A 60 -0.30 -1.98 -4.72
CA GLY A 60 0.86 -1.76 -3.86
C GLY A 60 1.52 -0.39 -4.06
N ILE A 61 1.59 0.11 -5.30
CA ILE A 61 2.10 1.47 -5.59
C ILE A 61 1.18 2.53 -4.98
N ILE A 62 -0.15 2.39 -5.14
CA ILE A 62 -1.11 3.33 -4.54
C ILE A 62 -1.00 3.30 -3.00
N TYR A 63 -0.80 2.12 -2.41
CA TYR A 63 -0.56 1.98 -0.98
C TYR A 63 0.70 2.75 -0.54
N LEU A 64 1.81 2.63 -1.27
CA LEU A 64 3.04 3.37 -0.96
C LEU A 64 2.87 4.88 -1.07
N LEU A 65 2.09 5.37 -2.04
CA LEU A 65 1.76 6.79 -2.15
C LEU A 65 0.99 7.28 -0.93
N LEU A 66 0.06 6.45 -0.43
CA LEU A 66 -0.69 6.76 0.78
C LEU A 66 0.23 6.77 2.02
N ALA A 67 1.09 5.77 2.16
CA ALA A 67 2.08 5.68 3.23
C ALA A 67 2.99 6.91 3.27
N TYR A 68 3.49 7.32 2.10
CA TYR A 68 4.33 8.50 1.93
C TYR A 68 3.61 9.77 2.38
N HIS A 69 2.37 9.97 1.95
CA HIS A 69 1.60 11.15 2.33
C HIS A 69 1.22 11.17 3.82
N ALA A 70 1.08 10.00 4.42
CA ALA A 70 0.78 9.83 5.84
C ALA A 70 2.04 9.85 6.74
N GLY A 71 3.25 9.99 6.17
CA GLY A 71 4.49 9.99 6.94
C GLY A 71 4.91 8.63 7.50
N VAL A 72 4.36 7.53 6.96
CA VAL A 72 4.67 6.15 7.39
C VAL A 72 5.78 5.58 6.52
N GLN A 73 6.85 5.09 7.15
CA GLN A 73 8.00 4.52 6.46
C GLN A 73 7.72 3.10 5.96
N VAL A 74 7.06 2.99 4.81
CA VAL A 74 6.89 1.73 4.07
C VAL A 74 7.71 1.80 2.78
N ARG A 75 8.40 0.72 2.43
CA ARG A 75 9.23 0.62 1.21
C ARG A 75 8.74 -0.50 0.30
N GLY A 76 8.80 -0.26 -1.00
CA GLY A 76 8.56 -1.31 -1.99
C GLY A 76 9.73 -2.29 -2.07
N ARG A 77 9.43 -3.59 -2.04
CA ARG A 77 10.40 -4.66 -2.28
C ARG A 77 10.06 -5.39 -3.58
N VAL A 78 11.04 -5.43 -4.48
CA VAL A 78 10.96 -6.19 -5.74
C VAL A 78 11.63 -7.55 -5.51
N PHE A 79 10.97 -8.61 -5.95
CA PHE A 79 11.49 -9.98 -5.87
C PHE A 79 11.11 -10.77 -7.13
N LYS A 80 11.68 -11.97 -7.29
CA LYS A 80 11.36 -12.83 -8.43
C LYS A 80 9.88 -13.22 -8.37
N GLY A 81 9.09 -12.68 -9.29
CA GLY A 81 7.65 -12.95 -9.38
C GLY A 81 6.76 -11.81 -8.90
N GLY A 82 7.30 -10.69 -8.38
CA GLY A 82 6.43 -9.57 -8.03
C GLY A 82 7.06 -8.45 -7.21
N PHE A 83 6.18 -7.76 -6.50
CA PHE A 83 6.43 -6.57 -5.72
C PHE A 83 5.49 -6.52 -4.51
N LEU A 84 5.99 -6.07 -3.36
CA LEU A 84 5.17 -5.88 -2.16
C LEU A 84 5.64 -4.64 -1.36
N PRO A 85 4.73 -3.82 -0.82
CA PRO A 85 5.03 -2.88 0.23
C PRO A 85 5.45 -3.61 1.52
N ALA A 86 6.55 -3.18 2.12
CA ALA A 86 7.08 -3.79 3.35
C ALA A 86 7.62 -2.73 4.31
N VAL A 87 7.46 -2.97 5.60
CA VAL A 87 8.11 -2.20 6.66
C VAL A 87 9.51 -2.75 6.83
N THR A 88 10.51 -1.88 6.88
CA THR A 88 11.91 -2.30 7.02
C THR A 88 12.59 -1.62 8.20
N ASP A 89 13.47 -2.35 8.88
CA ASP A 89 14.37 -1.75 9.87
C ASP A 89 15.44 -0.86 9.20
N SER A 90 16.28 -0.22 10.02
CA SER A 90 17.40 0.60 9.57
C SER A 90 18.44 -0.17 8.73
N SER A 91 18.50 -1.49 8.90
CA SER A 91 19.38 -2.40 8.17
C SER A 91 18.77 -2.91 6.86
N GLY A 92 17.51 -2.57 6.59
CA GLY A 92 16.76 -3.00 5.40
C GLY A 92 16.10 -4.38 5.53
N ASN A 93 16.11 -5.01 6.70
CA ASN A 93 15.40 -6.27 6.92
C ASN A 93 13.90 -6.01 6.93
N VAL A 94 13.14 -6.91 6.30
CA VAL A 94 11.67 -6.85 6.30
C VAL A 94 11.17 -7.22 7.70
N LEU A 95 10.42 -6.32 8.30
CA LEU A 95 9.74 -6.51 9.58
C LEU A 95 8.31 -7.02 9.37
N PHE A 96 7.67 -6.54 8.30
CA PHE A 96 6.29 -6.85 7.92
C PHE A 96 6.10 -6.63 6.43
#